data_AF-A0A949J9P7-F1
#
_entry.id   AF-A0A949J9P7-F1
#
_cell.length_a   1.000
_cell.length_b   1.000
_cell.length_c   1.000
_cell.angle_alpha   90.00
_cell.angle_beta   90.00
_cell.angle_gamma   90.00
#
_symmetry.space_group_name_H-M   'P 1'
#
loop_
_entity.id
_entity.type
_entity.pdbx_description
1 polymer ?
#
loop_
_entity_poly.entity_id
_entity_poly.type
_entity_poly.pdbx_seq_one_letter_code
_entity_poly.pdbx_strand_id
1 'polypeptide(L)'
;MTEFRAAKVPPQMVDIFKKAEITISGFFENVTCYPERGRIEIDKDRYMWIRADSLAFFRNVLEDVYGEKGTDQILYKFGRAVGQQEAKKFHRKFGIETPLEKLSAGPVYFSYSGWAFVDILPASAPSSDESYLLTYHHPGSFEAEPFLTSERKTNRPICHINAGYSAGWCAESFGVPLEAREITCTAHGDRKCTFLMSHRATIVQRLEILQNLLSQGRQIEDLKPEDLSTQCQFIWDLVIPIIKRIMVLEKILIQ
;
A
#
# COMPACT_ATOMS: atom_id res chain seq x y z
N MET A 1 -0.43 16.57 -8.94
CA MET A 1 0.37 15.33 -8.94
C MET A 1 1.64 15.59 -9.71
N THR A 2 2.78 15.06 -9.27
CA THR A 2 4.05 15.12 -10.00
C THR A 2 4.62 13.72 -10.13
N GLU A 3 5.03 13.37 -11.35
CA GLU A 3 5.58 12.06 -11.69
C GLU A 3 7.10 12.17 -11.88
N PHE A 4 7.82 11.21 -11.29
CA PHE A 4 9.26 11.01 -11.43
C PHE A 4 9.52 9.58 -11.90
N ARG A 5 10.79 9.21 -12.11
CA ARG A 5 11.15 7.92 -12.71
C ARG A 5 10.63 6.72 -11.91
N ALA A 6 10.59 6.83 -10.58
CA ALA A 6 10.31 5.72 -9.68
C ALA A 6 9.04 5.86 -8.85
N ALA A 7 8.37 7.02 -8.89
CA ALA A 7 7.10 7.22 -8.18
C ALA A 7 6.33 8.44 -8.72
N LYS A 8 5.02 8.45 -8.50
CA LYS A 8 4.16 9.61 -8.68
C LYS A 8 3.54 9.97 -7.33
N VAL A 9 3.61 11.25 -6.96
CA VAL A 9 3.23 11.71 -5.62
C VAL A 9 2.50 13.05 -5.63
N PRO A 10 1.78 13.39 -4.53
CA PRO A 10 1.23 14.72 -4.34
C PRO A 10 2.33 15.80 -4.27
N PRO A 11 2.05 17.05 -4.68
CA PRO A 11 3.06 18.13 -4.75
C PRO A 11 3.87 18.33 -3.47
N GLN A 12 3.23 18.18 -2.30
CA GLN A 12 3.86 18.36 -1.00
C GLN A 12 4.92 17.29 -0.65
N MET A 13 4.97 16.17 -1.38
CA MET A 13 5.94 15.08 -1.17
C MET A 13 7.07 15.09 -2.21
N VAL A 14 7.07 16.02 -3.16
CA VAL A 14 8.00 16.00 -4.30
C VAL A 14 9.47 16.05 -3.87
N ASP A 15 9.83 17.01 -3.04
CA ASP A 15 11.25 17.28 -2.74
C ASP A 15 11.89 16.13 -1.95
N ILE A 16 11.14 15.53 -1.03
CA ILE A 16 11.62 14.40 -0.22
C ILE A 16 11.73 13.11 -1.03
N PHE A 17 10.88 12.91 -2.04
CA PHE A 17 10.98 11.78 -2.97
C PHE A 17 12.13 11.93 -3.96
N LYS A 18 12.39 13.14 -4.46
CA LYS A 18 13.57 13.42 -5.30
C LYS A 18 14.88 13.10 -4.57
N LYS A 19 14.99 13.50 -3.30
CA LYS A 19 16.16 13.17 -2.45
C LYS A 19 16.32 11.66 -2.29
N ALA A 20 15.22 10.93 -2.09
CA ALA A 20 15.22 9.48 -1.97
C ALA A 20 15.66 8.80 -3.28
N GLU A 21 15.19 9.30 -4.42
CA GLU A 21 15.53 8.78 -5.75
C GLU A 21 17.03 8.80 -6.02
N ILE A 22 17.72 9.89 -5.70
CA ILE A 22 19.18 10.00 -5.86
C ILE A 22 19.92 8.92 -5.05
N THR A 23 19.49 8.70 -3.80
CA THR A 23 20.14 7.73 -2.92
C THR A 23 19.91 6.30 -3.42
N ILE A 24 18.68 6.00 -3.82
CA ILE A 24 18.27 4.65 -4.23
C ILE A 24 18.81 4.31 -5.63
N SER A 25 18.82 5.25 -6.57
CA SER A 25 19.41 5.03 -7.88
C SER A 25 20.88 4.65 -7.75
N GLY A 26 21.64 5.38 -6.93
CA GLY A 26 23.05 5.06 -6.66
C GLY A 26 23.23 3.70 -5.97
N PHE A 27 22.32 3.30 -5.08
CA PHE A 27 22.34 1.96 -4.48
C PHE A 27 22.18 0.87 -5.55
N PHE A 28 21.20 0.98 -6.44
CA PHE A 28 20.92 -0.01 -7.50
C PHE A 28 21.88 0.02 -8.70
N GLU A 29 22.75 1.02 -8.81
CA GLU A 29 23.85 1.02 -9.80
C GLU A 29 25.00 0.08 -9.39
N ASN A 30 25.16 -0.20 -8.10
CA ASN A 30 26.28 -0.97 -7.54
C ASN A 30 26.00 -2.48 -7.47
N VAL A 31 25.59 -3.08 -8.59
CA VAL A 31 25.33 -4.52 -8.68
C VAL A 31 26.61 -5.27 -9.04
N THR A 32 26.98 -6.26 -8.24
CA THR A 32 28.09 -7.18 -8.53
C THR A 32 27.63 -8.62 -8.49
N CYS A 33 27.97 -9.37 -9.54
CA CYS A 33 27.70 -10.81 -9.61
C CYS A 33 28.99 -11.59 -9.36
N TYR A 34 28.92 -12.56 -8.45
CA TYR A 34 29.97 -13.54 -8.16
C TYR A 34 29.45 -14.95 -8.49
N PRO A 35 29.42 -15.36 -9.78
CA PRO A 35 28.88 -16.66 -10.19
C PRO A 35 29.60 -17.84 -9.53
N GLU A 36 30.92 -17.72 -9.34
CA GLU A 36 31.76 -18.72 -8.67
C GLU A 36 31.41 -18.93 -7.20
N ARG A 37 30.64 -18.00 -6.61
CA ARG A 37 30.11 -18.06 -5.24
C ARG A 37 28.59 -18.20 -5.19
N GLY A 38 27.91 -18.29 -6.34
CA GLY A 38 26.45 -18.32 -6.43
C GLY A 38 25.78 -17.10 -5.77
N ARG A 39 26.32 -15.90 -6.00
CA ARG A 39 25.96 -14.70 -5.23
C ARG A 39 25.80 -13.47 -6.11
N ILE A 40 24.76 -12.70 -5.82
CA ILE A 40 24.58 -11.34 -6.34
C ILE A 40 24.61 -10.41 -5.14
N GLU A 41 25.30 -9.29 -5.27
CA GLU A 41 25.33 -8.23 -4.27
C GLU A 41 24.89 -6.91 -4.87
N ILE A 42 24.15 -6.13 -4.08
CA ILE A 42 23.88 -4.71 -4.34
C ILE A 42 24.46 -3.95 -3.16
N ASP A 43 25.51 -3.16 -3.41
CA ASP A 43 26.24 -2.43 -2.38
C ASP A 43 26.62 -3.33 -1.17
N LYS A 44 27.19 -4.51 -1.44
CA LYS A 44 27.62 -5.55 -0.48
C LYS A 44 26.51 -6.32 0.25
N ASP A 45 25.24 -5.95 0.07
CA ASP A 45 24.12 -6.74 0.57
C ASP A 45 23.80 -7.86 -0.41
N ARG A 46 23.56 -9.08 0.10
CA ARG A 46 23.25 -10.24 -0.75
C ARG A 46 21.81 -10.18 -1.24
N TYR A 47 21.64 -10.32 -2.56
CA TYR A 47 20.36 -10.45 -3.25
C TYR A 47 20.24 -11.78 -3.98
N MET A 48 19.02 -12.08 -4.41
CA MET A 48 18.70 -13.17 -5.31
C MET A 48 17.76 -12.65 -6.40
N TRP A 49 18.05 -12.97 -7.65
CA TRP A 49 17.11 -12.72 -8.75
C TRP A 49 16.15 -13.88 -8.86
N ILE A 50 14.86 -13.57 -8.79
CA ILE A 50 13.75 -14.48 -9.04
C ILE A 50 12.91 -13.83 -10.13
N ARG A 51 12.44 -14.62 -11.10
CA ARG A 51 11.51 -14.09 -12.10
C ARG A 51 10.17 -13.72 -11.46
N ALA A 52 9.63 -12.57 -11.82
CA ALA A 52 8.35 -12.07 -11.33
C ALA A 52 7.21 -13.09 -11.53
N ASP A 53 7.12 -13.70 -12.72
CA ASP A 53 6.12 -14.72 -13.05
C ASP A 53 6.17 -15.94 -12.14
N SER A 54 7.37 -16.36 -11.73
CA SER A 54 7.61 -17.52 -10.88
C SER A 54 7.08 -17.27 -9.47
N LEU A 55 7.31 -16.06 -8.94
CA LEU A 55 6.77 -15.68 -7.63
C LEU A 55 5.25 -15.41 -7.70
N ALA A 56 4.75 -14.82 -8.78
CA ALA A 56 3.32 -14.59 -8.98
C ALA A 56 2.53 -15.91 -9.03
N PHE A 57 3.02 -16.91 -9.78
CA PHE A 57 2.36 -18.22 -9.88
C PHE A 57 2.66 -19.19 -8.74
N PHE A 58 3.60 -18.85 -7.84
CA PHE A 58 3.77 -19.59 -6.58
C PHE A 58 2.47 -19.63 -5.76
N ARG A 59 1.61 -18.62 -5.92
CA ARG A 59 0.22 -18.61 -5.44
C ARG A 59 -0.52 -19.91 -5.74
N ASN A 60 -0.44 -20.42 -6.97
CA ASN A 60 -1.22 -21.61 -7.36
C ASN A 60 -0.88 -22.81 -6.50
N VAL A 61 0.42 -23.00 -6.21
CA VAL A 61 0.91 -24.07 -5.32
C VAL A 61 0.38 -23.88 -3.90
N LEU A 62 0.35 -22.65 -3.40
CA LEU A 62 -0.21 -22.36 -2.08
C LEU A 62 -1.74 -22.57 -2.05
N GLU A 63 -2.45 -22.21 -3.12
CA GLU A 63 -3.91 -22.38 -3.20
C GLU A 63 -4.29 -23.86 -3.22
N ASP A 64 -3.52 -24.68 -3.93
CA ASP A 64 -3.70 -26.14 -3.96
C ASP A 64 -3.53 -26.78 -2.57
N VAL A 65 -2.63 -26.24 -1.74
CA VAL A 65 -2.29 -26.83 -0.41
C VAL A 65 -3.11 -26.23 0.73
N TYR A 66 -3.33 -24.92 0.73
CA TYR A 66 -3.88 -24.15 1.86
C TYR A 66 -5.22 -23.46 1.53
N GLY A 67 -5.71 -23.58 0.29
CA GLY A 67 -6.86 -22.84 -0.21
C GLY A 67 -6.60 -21.34 -0.38
N GLU A 68 -7.57 -20.63 -0.96
CA GLU A 68 -7.45 -19.20 -1.28
C GLU A 68 -7.16 -18.35 -0.04
N LYS A 69 -7.97 -18.48 1.03
CA LYS A 69 -7.81 -17.67 2.25
C LYS A 69 -6.47 -17.91 2.96
N GLY A 70 -6.01 -19.16 2.99
CA GLY A 70 -4.72 -19.51 3.58
C GLY A 70 -3.57 -18.89 2.80
N THR A 71 -3.64 -19.01 1.47
CA THR A 71 -2.67 -18.42 0.54
C THR A 71 -2.59 -16.91 0.70
N ASP A 72 -3.73 -16.23 0.73
CA ASP A 72 -3.78 -14.77 0.80
C ASP A 72 -3.08 -14.26 2.08
N GLN A 73 -3.29 -14.96 3.21
CA GLN A 73 -2.62 -14.66 4.47
C GLN A 73 -1.12 -14.95 4.45
N ILE A 74 -0.70 -16.07 3.83
CA ILE A 74 0.72 -16.43 3.72
C ILE A 74 1.46 -15.40 2.88
N LEU A 75 0.93 -15.07 1.70
CA LEU A 75 1.53 -14.09 0.78
C LEU A 75 1.59 -12.69 1.38
N TYR A 76 0.54 -12.25 2.08
CA TYR A 76 0.55 -10.99 2.82
C TYR A 76 1.63 -10.96 3.91
N LYS A 77 1.74 -12.02 4.70
CA LYS A 77 2.76 -12.12 5.76
C LYS A 77 4.18 -12.20 5.19
N PHE A 78 4.37 -12.89 4.07
CA PHE A 78 5.63 -12.93 3.34
C PHE A 78 6.03 -11.51 2.91
N GLY A 79 5.16 -10.81 2.18
CA GLY A 79 5.42 -9.42 1.75
C GLY A 79 5.73 -8.52 2.94
N ARG A 80 4.95 -8.61 4.02
CA ARG A 80 5.18 -7.82 5.25
C ARG A 80 6.55 -8.07 5.86
N ALA A 81 6.97 -9.33 5.97
CA ALA A 81 8.28 -9.66 6.52
C ALA A 81 9.42 -9.12 5.64
N VAL A 82 9.28 -9.21 4.31
CA VAL A 82 10.24 -8.65 3.35
C VAL A 82 10.33 -7.13 3.52
N GLY A 83 9.21 -6.42 3.41
CA GLY A 83 9.17 -4.96 3.50
C GLY A 83 9.71 -4.42 4.84
N GLN A 84 9.40 -5.08 5.96
CA GLN A 84 9.96 -4.72 7.28
C GLN A 84 11.49 -4.87 7.32
N GLN A 85 12.01 -6.00 6.83
CA GLN A 85 13.43 -6.29 6.90
C GLN A 85 14.25 -5.41 5.97
N GLU A 86 13.72 -5.11 4.78
CA GLU A 86 14.35 -4.20 3.83
C GLU A 86 14.35 -2.77 4.34
N ALA A 87 13.21 -2.27 4.83
CA ALA A 87 13.11 -0.96 5.46
C ALA A 87 14.12 -0.81 6.60
N LYS A 88 14.16 -1.76 7.54
CA LYS A 88 15.07 -1.73 8.68
C LYS A 88 16.55 -1.74 8.29
N LYS A 89 16.93 -2.51 7.26
CA LYS A 89 18.31 -2.51 6.75
C LYS A 89 18.64 -1.21 6.03
N PHE A 90 17.76 -0.76 5.14
CA PHE A 90 17.96 0.41 4.32
C PHE A 90 18.03 1.70 5.16
N HIS A 91 17.09 1.90 6.08
CA HIS A 91 17.08 3.04 7.00
C HIS A 91 18.38 3.14 7.80
N ARG A 92 18.87 2.00 8.34
CA ARG A 92 20.14 1.97 9.09
C ARG A 92 21.34 2.24 8.20
N LYS A 93 21.37 1.67 7.00
CA LYS A 93 22.49 1.82 6.07
C LYS A 93 22.71 3.26 5.63
N PHE A 94 21.62 3.98 5.38
CA PHE A 94 21.65 5.36 4.88
C PHE A 94 21.38 6.41 5.97
N GLY A 95 21.26 6.01 7.24
CA GLY A 95 21.01 6.93 8.35
C GLY A 95 19.72 7.73 8.19
N ILE A 96 18.67 7.10 7.65
CA ILE A 96 17.37 7.76 7.42
C ILE A 96 16.58 7.71 8.73
N GLU A 97 16.28 8.88 9.31
CA GLU A 97 15.73 8.95 10.67
C GLU A 97 14.25 9.33 10.69
N THR A 98 13.84 10.34 9.92
CA THR A 98 12.49 10.88 10.00
C THR A 98 11.46 9.96 9.34
N PRO A 99 10.24 9.82 9.90
CA PRO A 99 9.22 8.92 9.33
C PRO A 99 8.89 9.21 7.87
N LEU A 100 8.87 10.48 7.46
CA LEU A 100 8.55 10.86 6.09
C LEU A 100 9.70 10.57 5.13
N GLU A 101 10.97 10.75 5.52
CA GLU A 101 12.11 10.33 4.69
C GLU A 101 12.17 8.81 4.56
N LYS A 102 11.85 8.09 5.65
CA LYS A 102 11.72 6.63 5.62
C LYS A 102 10.58 6.18 4.70
N LEU A 103 9.45 6.91 4.68
CA LEU A 103 8.37 6.65 3.73
C LEU A 103 8.85 6.85 2.29
N SER A 104 9.50 7.98 1.98
CA SER A 104 9.85 8.31 0.60
C SER A 104 10.85 7.33 -0.02
N ALA A 105 11.71 6.71 0.79
CA ALA A 105 12.59 5.65 0.34
C ALA A 105 11.84 4.39 -0.11
N GLY A 106 10.69 4.08 0.48
CA GLY A 106 9.95 2.83 0.21
C GLY A 106 9.46 2.70 -1.24
N PRO A 107 8.61 3.60 -1.74
CA PRO A 107 8.09 3.52 -3.10
C PRO A 107 9.17 3.56 -4.18
N VAL A 108 10.21 4.37 -3.97
CA VAL A 108 11.33 4.45 -4.92
C VAL A 108 12.08 3.12 -4.93
N TYR A 109 12.42 2.57 -3.77
CA TYR A 109 13.08 1.27 -3.64
C TYR A 109 12.23 0.15 -4.25
N PHE A 110 10.92 0.21 -4.01
CA PHE A 110 9.93 -0.74 -4.50
C PHE A 110 9.92 -0.81 -6.03
N SER A 111 9.93 0.35 -6.68
CA SER A 111 10.02 0.46 -8.14
C SER A 111 11.37 -0.02 -8.69
N TYR A 112 12.49 0.37 -8.07
CA TYR A 112 13.82 -0.09 -8.50
C TYR A 112 14.03 -1.61 -8.32
N SER A 113 13.38 -2.20 -7.32
CA SER A 113 13.40 -3.64 -7.09
C SER A 113 12.48 -4.43 -8.03
N GLY A 114 11.63 -3.76 -8.79
CA GLY A 114 10.73 -4.37 -9.78
C GLY A 114 9.44 -4.97 -9.20
N TRP A 115 8.98 -4.52 -8.03
CA TRP A 115 7.72 -4.99 -7.44
C TRP A 115 6.49 -4.38 -8.16
N ALA A 116 6.48 -3.07 -8.35
CA ALA A 116 5.57 -2.29 -9.19
C ALA A 116 6.04 -0.83 -9.23
N PHE A 117 5.43 0.00 -10.06
CA PHE A 117 5.47 1.45 -9.90
C PHE A 117 4.53 1.89 -8.76
N VAL A 118 4.74 3.06 -8.16
CA VAL A 118 3.87 3.57 -7.08
C VAL A 118 3.32 4.96 -7.41
N ASP A 119 1.99 5.09 -7.38
CA ASP A 119 1.26 6.37 -7.51
C ASP A 119 0.52 6.66 -6.21
N ILE A 120 1.08 7.50 -5.34
CA ILE A 120 0.48 7.91 -4.06
C ILE A 120 -0.62 8.94 -4.35
N LEU A 121 -1.82 8.71 -3.83
CA LEU A 121 -3.00 9.52 -4.14
C LEU A 121 -3.18 10.72 -3.18
N PRO A 122 -3.93 11.77 -3.61
CA PRO A 122 -4.16 12.97 -2.81
C PRO A 122 -4.78 12.75 -1.42
N ALA A 123 -5.57 11.70 -1.24
CA ALA A 123 -6.18 11.37 0.06
C ALA A 123 -5.17 10.84 1.10
N SER A 124 -3.91 10.67 0.73
CA SER A 124 -2.85 10.21 1.65
C SER A 124 -2.48 11.28 2.68
N ALA A 125 -2.49 10.89 3.95
CA ALA A 125 -2.06 11.67 5.10
C ALA A 125 -1.29 10.77 6.08
N PRO A 126 -0.02 10.44 5.78
CA PRO A 126 0.78 9.60 6.66
C PRO A 126 1.10 10.34 7.97
N SER A 127 1.00 9.64 9.10
CA SER A 127 1.22 10.20 10.44
C SER A 127 1.76 9.12 11.40
N SER A 128 2.37 9.51 12.52
CA SER A 128 2.93 8.53 13.47
C SER A 128 1.92 8.13 14.56
N ASP A 129 0.63 8.10 14.22
CA ASP A 129 -0.47 7.79 15.14
C ASP A 129 -1.61 7.05 14.41
N GLU A 130 -2.76 6.87 15.07
CA GLU A 130 -3.90 6.13 14.54
C GLU A 130 -4.56 6.77 13.30
N SER A 131 -4.23 8.03 13.01
CA SER A 131 -4.71 8.74 11.82
C SER A 131 -3.97 8.35 10.54
N TYR A 132 -2.89 7.55 10.61
CA TYR A 132 -2.06 7.19 9.44
C TYR A 132 -2.93 6.73 8.28
N LEU A 133 -2.88 7.42 7.14
CA LEU A 133 -3.62 7.06 5.94
C LEU A 133 -2.72 7.13 4.70
N LEU A 134 -2.70 6.06 3.92
CA LEU A 134 -2.13 6.06 2.59
C LEU A 134 -3.10 5.41 1.62
N THR A 135 -3.37 6.08 0.51
CA THR A 135 -4.08 5.51 -0.64
C THR A 135 -3.17 5.61 -1.85
N TYR A 136 -3.07 4.53 -2.62
CA TYR A 136 -2.08 4.44 -3.69
C TYR A 136 -2.46 3.41 -4.74
N HIS A 137 -1.92 3.59 -5.94
CA HIS A 137 -1.96 2.58 -7.01
C HIS A 137 -0.61 1.92 -7.19
N HIS A 138 -0.61 0.66 -7.62
CA HIS A 138 0.58 -0.05 -8.10
C HIS A 138 0.48 -0.41 -9.60
N PRO A 139 0.76 0.53 -10.53
CA PRO A 139 0.90 0.19 -11.95
C PRO A 139 2.03 -0.81 -12.18
N GLY A 140 1.83 -1.80 -13.06
CA GLY A 140 2.83 -2.83 -13.32
C GLY A 140 3.09 -3.75 -12.12
N SER A 141 2.08 -4.04 -11.31
CA SER A 141 2.18 -5.00 -10.20
C SER A 141 2.64 -6.36 -10.71
N PHE A 142 3.78 -6.85 -10.20
CA PHE A 142 4.34 -8.14 -10.60
C PHE A 142 3.38 -9.32 -10.33
N GLU A 143 2.49 -9.20 -9.34
CA GLU A 143 1.50 -10.23 -9.01
C GLU A 143 0.36 -10.28 -10.03
N ALA A 144 -0.03 -9.13 -10.59
CA ALA A 144 -1.20 -9.01 -11.46
C ALA A 144 -0.85 -9.08 -12.95
N GLU A 145 0.31 -8.55 -13.35
CA GLU A 145 0.74 -8.49 -14.75
C GLU A 145 0.76 -9.87 -15.46
N PRO A 146 1.20 -10.98 -14.83
CA PRO A 146 1.16 -12.30 -15.46
C PRO A 146 -0.26 -12.80 -15.79
N PHE A 147 -1.29 -12.33 -15.10
CA PHE A 147 -2.68 -12.67 -15.41
C PHE A 147 -3.18 -11.90 -16.63
N LEU A 148 -2.80 -10.61 -16.75
CA LEU A 148 -3.09 -9.79 -17.92
C LEU A 148 -2.46 -10.35 -19.19
N THR A 149 -1.16 -10.70 -19.14
CA THR A 149 -0.42 -11.22 -20.30
C THR A 149 -0.87 -12.61 -20.74
N SER A 150 -1.49 -13.38 -19.85
CA SER A 150 -2.05 -14.70 -20.15
C SER A 150 -3.55 -14.68 -20.45
N GLU A 151 -4.16 -13.49 -20.59
CA GLU A 151 -5.61 -13.28 -20.79
C GLU A 151 -6.49 -14.00 -19.75
N ARG A 152 -5.94 -14.23 -18.55
CA ARG A 152 -6.67 -14.83 -17.43
C ARG A 152 -7.15 -13.76 -16.48
N LYS A 153 -8.29 -14.05 -15.85
CA LYS A 153 -8.85 -13.20 -14.80
C LYS A 153 -8.95 -13.97 -13.50
N THR A 154 -8.72 -13.27 -12.40
CA THR A 154 -8.99 -13.74 -11.06
C THR A 154 -10.43 -13.38 -10.68
N ASN A 155 -10.98 -14.08 -9.70
CA ASN A 155 -12.30 -13.79 -9.11
C ASN A 155 -12.24 -12.72 -8.00
N ARG A 156 -11.04 -12.24 -7.66
CA ARG A 156 -10.78 -11.30 -6.56
C ARG A 156 -9.44 -10.57 -6.75
N PRO A 157 -9.19 -9.48 -6.02
CA PRO A 157 -7.86 -8.86 -5.89
C PRO A 157 -6.82 -9.84 -5.32
N ILE A 158 -5.61 -9.86 -5.90
CA ILE A 158 -4.58 -10.87 -5.58
C ILE A 158 -3.21 -10.32 -5.18
N CYS A 159 -2.98 -9.01 -5.18
CA CYS A 159 -1.67 -8.40 -4.92
C CYS A 159 -1.34 -8.33 -3.41
N HIS A 160 -1.31 -9.48 -2.75
CA HIS A 160 -1.12 -9.55 -1.30
C HIS A 160 0.33 -9.39 -0.89
N ILE A 161 1.30 -9.83 -1.70
CA ILE A 161 2.72 -9.58 -1.42
C ILE A 161 2.96 -8.07 -1.43
N ASN A 162 2.46 -7.36 -2.44
CA ASN A 162 2.58 -5.91 -2.57
C ASN A 162 1.89 -5.17 -1.41
N ALA A 163 0.67 -5.57 -1.04
CA ALA A 163 0.00 -5.00 0.14
C ALA A 163 0.80 -5.26 1.44
N GLY A 164 1.30 -6.48 1.60
CA GLY A 164 2.13 -6.87 2.74
C GLY A 164 3.39 -6.03 2.83
N TYR A 165 4.13 -5.95 1.73
CA TYR A 165 5.37 -5.19 1.61
C TYR A 165 5.17 -3.73 2.03
N SER A 166 4.18 -3.05 1.45
CA SER A 166 3.90 -1.65 1.78
C SER A 166 3.57 -1.45 3.26
N ALA A 167 2.76 -2.33 3.84
CA ALA A 167 2.43 -2.30 5.26
C ALA A 167 3.65 -2.56 6.15
N GLY A 168 4.51 -3.49 5.74
CA GLY A 168 5.74 -3.82 6.45
C GLY A 168 6.73 -2.66 6.47
N TRP A 169 7.00 -2.09 5.31
CA TRP A 169 7.88 -0.93 5.17
C TRP A 169 7.37 0.24 6.01
N CYS A 170 6.11 0.62 5.83
CA CYS A 170 5.56 1.80 6.49
C CYS A 170 5.42 1.61 8.01
N ALA A 171 5.14 0.40 8.50
CA ALA A 171 5.10 0.14 9.94
C ALA A 171 6.48 0.35 10.59
N GLU A 172 7.56 -0.07 9.91
CA GLU A 172 8.93 0.21 10.35
C GLU A 172 9.26 1.71 10.25
N SER A 173 8.75 2.42 9.23
CA SER A 173 8.98 3.85 9.04
C SER A 173 8.34 4.74 10.11
N PHE A 174 7.10 4.45 10.49
CA PHE A 174 6.28 5.31 11.38
C PHE A 174 6.16 4.79 12.81
N GLY A 175 6.59 3.55 13.08
CA GLY A 175 6.55 2.98 14.44
C GLY A 175 5.13 2.64 14.93
N VAL A 176 4.16 2.53 14.03
CA VAL A 176 2.76 2.21 14.33
C VAL A 176 2.29 0.95 13.60
N PRO A 177 1.33 0.18 14.15
CA PRO A 177 0.85 -1.04 13.50
C PRO A 177 -0.04 -0.70 12.30
N LEU A 178 0.51 -0.88 11.10
CA LEU A 178 -0.21 -0.66 9.85
C LEU A 178 -0.69 -1.96 9.19
N GLU A 179 -1.80 -1.85 8.47
CA GLU A 179 -2.38 -2.88 7.61
C GLU A 179 -2.73 -2.24 6.26
N ALA A 180 -2.51 -2.98 5.18
CA ALA A 180 -2.89 -2.56 3.82
C ALA A 180 -3.82 -3.58 3.18
N ARG A 181 -4.79 -3.10 2.41
CA ARG A 181 -5.74 -3.94 1.66
C ARG A 181 -5.84 -3.44 0.23
N GLU A 182 -5.81 -4.38 -0.70
CA GLU A 182 -6.12 -4.12 -2.11
C GLU A 182 -7.65 -4.06 -2.27
N ILE A 183 -8.11 -3.02 -2.97
CA ILE A 183 -9.54 -2.71 -3.17
C ILE A 183 -9.99 -3.13 -4.56
N THR A 184 -9.15 -2.84 -5.55
CA THR A 184 -9.36 -3.17 -6.96
C THR A 184 -8.07 -3.75 -7.51
N CYS A 185 -8.14 -4.61 -8.53
CA CYS A 185 -6.97 -5.29 -9.10
C CYS A 185 -7.10 -5.47 -10.60
N THR A 186 -6.02 -5.21 -11.34
CA THR A 186 -6.02 -5.43 -12.80
C THR A 186 -6.20 -6.91 -13.18
N ALA A 187 -5.68 -7.84 -12.38
CA ALA A 187 -5.91 -9.27 -12.58
C ALA A 187 -7.39 -9.67 -12.41
N HIS A 188 -8.14 -8.95 -11.58
CA HIS A 188 -9.59 -9.12 -11.42
C HIS A 188 -10.38 -8.47 -12.59
N GLY A 189 -9.73 -7.61 -13.37
CA GLY A 189 -10.34 -6.88 -14.49
C GLY A 189 -10.60 -5.42 -14.21
N ASP A 190 -10.17 -4.89 -13.06
CA ASP A 190 -10.26 -3.47 -12.75
C ASP A 190 -9.20 -2.66 -13.54
N ARG A 191 -9.39 -1.35 -13.62
CA ARG A 191 -8.46 -0.46 -14.34
C ARG A 191 -7.08 -0.38 -13.68
N LYS A 192 -7.01 -0.50 -12.35
CA LYS A 192 -5.80 -0.30 -11.54
C LYS A 192 -5.80 -1.22 -10.33
N CYS A 193 -4.60 -1.59 -9.87
CA CYS A 193 -4.41 -2.15 -8.54
C CYS A 193 -4.40 -1.01 -7.52
N THR A 194 -5.48 -0.86 -6.75
CA THR A 194 -5.69 0.25 -5.80
C THR A 194 -5.63 -0.27 -4.38
N PHE A 195 -4.95 0.45 -3.48
CA PHE A 195 -4.78 0.03 -2.10
C PHE A 195 -5.18 1.15 -1.14
N LEU A 196 -5.67 0.73 0.03
CA LEU A 196 -5.81 1.57 1.21
C LEU A 196 -4.99 0.96 2.34
N MET A 197 -4.17 1.80 2.98
CA MET A 197 -3.37 1.44 4.13
C MET A 197 -3.66 2.38 5.28
N SER A 198 -3.80 1.81 6.46
CA SER A 198 -4.23 2.52 7.66
C SER A 198 -3.67 1.86 8.90
N HIS A 199 -3.77 2.57 10.02
CA HIS A 199 -3.62 1.97 11.34
C HIS A 199 -4.56 0.77 11.51
N ARG A 200 -4.08 -0.29 12.18
CA ARG A 200 -4.83 -1.53 12.39
C ARG A 200 -6.18 -1.30 13.06
N ALA A 201 -6.29 -0.32 13.97
CA ALA A 201 -7.54 -0.02 14.66
C ALA A 201 -8.61 0.60 13.75
N THR A 202 -8.21 1.29 12.67
CA THR A 202 -9.11 2.11 11.84
C THR A 202 -9.30 1.55 10.42
N ILE A 203 -8.53 0.54 10.01
CA ILE A 203 -8.54 0.01 8.63
C ILE A 203 -9.92 -0.46 8.18
N VAL A 204 -10.66 -1.20 9.03
CA VAL A 204 -11.99 -1.73 8.66
C VAL A 204 -12.97 -0.59 8.40
N GLN A 205 -13.07 0.36 9.34
CA GLN A 205 -13.95 1.53 9.20
C GLN A 205 -13.62 2.35 7.95
N ARG A 206 -12.33 2.56 7.64
CA ARG A 206 -11.93 3.31 6.45
C ARG A 206 -12.24 2.58 5.14
N LEU A 207 -12.17 1.25 5.14
CA LEU A 207 -12.58 0.45 3.99
C LEU A 207 -14.09 0.58 3.73
N GLU A 208 -14.90 0.57 4.78
CA GLU A 208 -16.36 0.76 4.67
C GLU A 208 -16.70 2.17 4.13
N ILE A 209 -16.04 3.21 4.66
CA ILE A 209 -16.19 4.60 4.17
C ILE A 209 -15.82 4.67 2.68
N LEU A 210 -14.65 4.13 2.30
CA LEU A 210 -14.20 4.14 0.92
C LEU A 210 -15.18 3.40 0.00
N GLN A 211 -15.62 2.20 0.38
CA GLN A 211 -16.58 1.43 -0.42
C GLN A 211 -17.90 2.19 -0.62
N ASN A 212 -18.40 2.86 0.41
CA ASN A 212 -19.60 3.68 0.29
C ASN A 212 -19.38 4.83 -0.70
N LEU A 213 -18.29 5.59 -0.57
CA LEU A 213 -17.97 6.68 -1.49
C LEU A 213 -17.85 6.20 -2.95
N LEU A 214 -17.17 5.07 -3.17
CA LEU A 214 -17.03 4.48 -4.51
C LEU A 214 -18.39 4.02 -5.07
N SER A 215 -19.27 3.46 -4.23
CA SER A 215 -20.63 3.07 -4.64
C SER A 215 -21.50 4.25 -5.09
N GLN A 216 -21.19 5.45 -4.60
CA GLN A 216 -21.83 6.71 -5.01
C GLN A 216 -21.20 7.32 -6.28
N GLY A 217 -20.26 6.62 -6.92
CA GLY A 217 -19.58 7.07 -8.13
C GLY A 217 -18.40 8.02 -7.91
N ARG A 218 -18.02 8.30 -6.65
CA ARG A 218 -16.80 9.07 -6.36
C ARG A 218 -15.58 8.30 -6.88
N GLN A 219 -14.59 9.01 -7.39
CA GLN A 219 -13.31 8.43 -7.80
C GLN A 219 -12.29 8.58 -6.67
N ILE A 220 -11.49 7.54 -6.41
CA ILE A 220 -10.50 7.56 -5.32
C ILE A 220 -9.43 8.63 -5.54
N GLU A 221 -9.10 8.94 -6.79
CA GLU A 221 -8.13 9.97 -7.16
C GLU A 221 -8.56 11.39 -6.77
N ASP A 222 -9.87 11.63 -6.62
CA ASP A 222 -10.44 12.93 -6.28
C ASP A 222 -10.73 13.09 -4.77
N LEU A 223 -10.52 12.02 -3.99
CA LEU A 223 -10.72 12.06 -2.54
C LEU A 223 -9.60 12.83 -1.84
N LYS A 224 -9.96 13.42 -0.71
CA LYS A 224 -9.05 14.09 0.23
C LYS A 224 -8.96 13.30 1.53
N PRO A 225 -7.96 13.56 2.39
CA PRO A 225 -7.82 12.84 3.65
C PRO A 225 -9.08 12.93 4.53
N GLU A 226 -9.80 14.05 4.49
CA GLU A 226 -11.00 14.27 5.29
C GLU A 226 -12.17 13.38 4.85
N ASP A 227 -12.24 13.01 3.56
CA ASP A 227 -13.26 12.08 3.04
C ASP A 227 -13.11 10.67 3.66
N LEU A 228 -11.90 10.30 4.10
CA LEU A 228 -11.58 8.99 4.69
C LEU A 228 -11.26 9.06 6.20
N SER A 229 -11.63 10.17 6.84
CA SER A 229 -11.49 10.36 8.29
C SER A 229 -12.47 9.48 9.07
N THR A 230 -11.99 8.82 10.12
CA THR A 230 -12.83 8.06 11.05
C THR A 230 -13.43 8.93 12.16
N GLN A 231 -12.96 10.17 12.33
CA GLN A 231 -13.41 11.08 13.40
C GLN A 231 -14.80 11.68 13.14
N CYS A 232 -15.20 11.82 11.88
CA CYS A 232 -16.53 12.33 11.53
C CYS A 232 -17.66 11.35 11.92
N GLN A 233 -17.43 10.04 11.82
CA GLN A 233 -18.47 9.04 12.12
C GLN A 233 -18.93 9.13 13.59
N PHE A 234 -18.01 9.36 14.53
CA PHE A 234 -18.33 9.45 15.96
C PHE A 234 -19.28 10.61 16.27
N ILE A 235 -19.06 11.78 15.63
CA ILE A 235 -19.95 12.94 15.81
C ILE A 235 -21.32 12.63 15.19
N TRP A 236 -21.38 12.06 13.99
CA TRP A 236 -22.67 11.70 13.37
C TRP A 236 -23.40 10.59 14.14
N ASP A 237 -22.70 9.59 14.69
CA ASP A 237 -23.29 8.51 15.49
C ASP A 237 -23.82 9.00 16.85
N LEU A 238 -23.22 10.05 17.42
CA LEU A 238 -23.73 10.76 18.60
C LEU A 238 -24.87 11.74 18.25
N VAL A 239 -24.78 12.44 17.12
CA VAL A 239 -25.68 13.51 16.73
C VAL A 239 -26.97 12.98 16.08
N ILE A 240 -26.91 11.92 15.27
CA ILE A 240 -28.08 11.35 14.57
C ILE A 240 -29.17 10.87 15.56
N PRO A 241 -28.85 10.15 16.66
CA PRO A 241 -29.85 9.79 17.67
C PRO A 241 -30.46 11.02 18.37
N ILE A 242 -29.66 12.06 18.60
CA ILE A 242 -30.09 13.31 19.24
C ILE A 242 -31.03 14.09 18.30
N ILE A 243 -30.67 14.25 17.02
CA ILE A 243 -31.52 14.89 16.00
C ILE A 243 -32.83 14.12 15.85
N LYS A 244 -32.79 12.77 15.78
CA LYS A 244 -34.01 11.94 15.74
C LYS A 244 -34.88 12.15 16.97
N ARG A 245 -34.31 12.30 18.17
CA ARG A 245 -35.08 12.61 19.39
C ARG A 245 -35.70 14.00 19.37
N ILE A 246 -34.97 15.02 18.91
CA ILE A 246 -35.47 16.40 18.79
C ILE A 246 -36.64 16.46 17.80
N MET A 247 -36.50 15.83 16.63
CA MET A 247 -37.57 15.80 15.61
C MET A 247 -38.82 15.03 16.06
N VAL A 248 -38.68 14.03 16.95
CA VAL A 248 -39.82 13.33 17.56
C VAL A 248 -40.50 14.21 18.62
N LEU A 249 -39.74 14.95 19.41
CA LEU A 249 -40.27 15.87 20.43
C LEU A 249 -41.00 17.07 19.79
N GLU A 250 -40.49 17.64 18.70
CA GLU A 250 -41.17 18.71 17.96
C GLU A 250 -42.51 18.26 17.35
N LYS A 251 -42.62 16.99 16.93
CA LYS A 251 -43.90 16.43 16.46
C LYS A 251 -44.94 16.23 17.56
N ILE A 252 -44.51 16.10 18.82
CA ILE A 252 -45.39 15.90 19.99
C ILE A 252 -45.87 17.26 20.55
N LEU A 253 -45.09 18.33 20.38
CA LEU A 253 -45.42 19.68 20.86
C LEU A 253 -46.34 20.48 19.91
N ILE A 254 -46.64 19.95 18.72
CA ILE A 254 -47.49 20.59 17.69
C ILE A 254 -48.87 19.88 17.57
N GLN A 255 -49.18 18.94 18.47
CA GLN A 255 -50.52 18.35 18.67
C GLN A 255 -51.14 18.84 19.97
#